data_AF-A0A836VHD0-F1
#
_entry.id   AF-A0A836VHD0-F1
#
_cell.length_a   1.000
_cell.length_b   1.000
_cell.length_c   1.000
_cell.angle_alpha   90.00
_cell.angle_beta   90.00
_cell.angle_gamma   90.00
#
_symmetry.space_group_name_H-M   'P 1'
#
loop_
_entity.id
_entity.type
_entity.pdbx_description
1 polymer ?
#
loop_
_entity_poly.entity_id
_entity_poly.type
_entity_poly.pdbx_seq_one_letter_code
_entity_poly.pdbx_strand_id
1 'polypeptide(L)'
;MNMLDFLQPHIIFLCILTSLLIYKFIVFFFKGNNPESFDEMVLRATKNPEGYKDKTMISNAFKEWWAFVISPIEESLVRSKIKPNFLTSIPLIVSFLTAYMYANGFIIIASVLVLSGSSFDILDGRVARITNQVSNKGAFLDSSLDRLSEIVIMFGLFVYFFPSYFCFVVFLAICFSLTVSYVKAAADNLNLDTDTGIMQRADRVVYLGIGGIISGILDYYEIHPFGIDDTILMLFVSIILLFSLISTIQRILLSTKS
;
A
#
# COMPACT_ATOMS: atom_id res chain seq x y z
N MET A 1 9.51 -31.46 3.46
CA MET A 1 9.39 -30.03 3.84
C MET A 1 7.95 -29.65 3.64
N ASN A 2 7.24 -29.33 4.70
CA ASN A 2 5.82 -28.97 4.61
C ASN A 2 5.69 -27.56 4.03
N MET A 3 4.63 -27.30 3.27
CA MET A 3 4.34 -25.95 2.76
C MET A 3 4.17 -24.91 3.88
N LEU A 4 3.77 -25.36 5.07
CA LEU A 4 3.68 -24.57 6.29
C LEU A 4 5.05 -24.08 6.80
N ASP A 5 6.14 -24.78 6.47
CA ASP A 5 7.49 -24.36 6.87
C ASP A 5 7.87 -23.05 6.17
N PHE A 6 7.40 -22.81 4.94
CA PHE A 6 7.64 -21.56 4.21
C PHE A 6 6.84 -20.36 4.74
N LEU A 7 5.78 -20.60 5.51
CA LEU A 7 5.00 -19.55 6.13
C LEU A 7 5.61 -19.07 7.46
N GLN A 8 6.78 -19.58 7.83
CA GLN A 8 7.46 -19.13 9.04
C GLN A 8 7.83 -17.64 8.92
N PRO A 9 7.57 -16.84 9.97
CA PRO A 9 7.81 -15.39 10.03
C PRO A 9 9.18 -14.95 9.52
N HIS A 10 10.22 -15.66 9.97
CA HIS A 10 11.60 -15.34 9.65
C HIS A 10 11.95 -15.68 8.20
N ILE A 11 11.36 -16.73 7.61
CA ILE A 11 11.52 -17.07 6.20
C ILE A 11 10.88 -15.98 5.34
N ILE A 12 9.66 -15.53 5.69
CA ILE A 12 8.99 -14.42 5.00
C ILE A 12 9.86 -13.15 5.05
N PHE A 13 10.41 -12.82 6.22
CA PHE A 13 11.31 -11.68 6.37
C PHE A 13 12.57 -11.78 5.51
N LEU A 14 13.22 -12.94 5.55
CA LEU A 14 14.41 -13.24 4.74
C LEU A 14 14.09 -13.14 3.24
N CYS A 15 12.93 -13.63 2.79
CA CYS A 15 12.49 -13.47 1.40
C CYS A 15 12.32 -12.00 1.02
N ILE A 16 11.71 -11.18 1.88
CA ILE A 16 11.56 -9.74 1.64
C ILE A 16 12.94 -9.05 1.60
N LEU A 17 13.79 -9.28 2.60
CA LEU A 17 15.11 -8.66 2.69
C LEU A 17 16.01 -9.07 1.51
N THR A 18 16.02 -10.34 1.16
CA THR A 18 16.78 -10.84 0.00
C THR A 18 16.25 -10.26 -1.30
N SER A 19 14.92 -10.10 -1.47
CA SER A 19 14.36 -9.44 -2.65
C SER A 19 14.82 -7.98 -2.80
N LEU A 20 14.93 -7.24 -1.69
CA LEU A 20 15.44 -5.86 -1.65
C LEU A 20 16.94 -5.78 -1.98
N LEU A 21 17.74 -6.73 -1.48
CA LEU A 21 19.18 -6.80 -1.76
C LEU A 21 19.44 -7.20 -3.22
N ILE A 22 18.72 -8.21 -3.72
CA ILE A 22 18.74 -8.63 -5.12
C ILE A 22 18.39 -7.46 -6.02
N TYR A 23 17.39 -6.67 -5.66
CA TYR A 23 17.06 -5.47 -6.42
C TYR A 23 18.19 -4.46 -6.49
N LYS A 24 18.81 -4.11 -5.36
CA LYS A 24 19.90 -3.14 -5.35
C LYS A 24 21.03 -3.59 -6.29
N PHE A 25 21.27 -4.90 -6.36
CA PHE A 25 22.19 -5.51 -7.29
C PHE A 25 21.70 -5.46 -8.75
N ILE A 26 20.44 -5.79 -9.02
CA ILE A 26 19.85 -5.75 -10.36
C ILE A 26 19.83 -4.32 -10.92
N VAL A 27 19.41 -3.31 -10.14
CA VAL A 27 19.42 -1.91 -10.60
C VAL A 27 20.83 -1.43 -10.88
N PHE A 28 21.79 -1.76 -10.03
CA PHE A 28 23.19 -1.43 -10.29
C PHE A 28 23.63 -2.00 -11.66
N PHE A 29 23.21 -3.22 -11.98
CA PHE A 29 23.56 -3.89 -13.24
C PHE A 29 22.79 -3.34 -14.46
N PHE A 30 21.47 -3.16 -14.36
CA PHE A 30 20.64 -2.65 -15.47
C PHE A 30 20.87 -1.17 -15.77
N LYS A 31 21.05 -0.34 -14.72
CA LYS A 31 21.42 1.07 -14.88
C LYS A 31 22.79 1.22 -15.54
N GLY A 32 23.70 0.27 -15.32
CA GLY A 32 25.00 0.22 -16.00
C GLY A 32 24.92 -0.26 -17.45
N ASN A 33 23.99 -1.16 -17.79
CA ASN A 33 23.89 -1.74 -19.13
C ASN A 33 23.10 -0.89 -20.14
N ASN A 34 21.99 -0.25 -19.73
CA ASN A 34 21.24 0.64 -20.63
C ASN A 34 20.33 1.61 -19.86
N PRO A 35 20.87 2.74 -19.36
CA PRO A 35 20.17 3.67 -18.47
C PRO A 35 18.89 4.26 -19.08
N GLU A 36 18.87 4.52 -20.40
CA GLU A 36 17.70 5.07 -21.09
C GLU A 36 16.47 4.14 -21.01
N SER A 37 16.67 2.82 -21.09
CA SER A 37 15.54 1.86 -21.02
C SER A 37 14.90 1.78 -19.64
N PHE A 38 15.70 1.95 -18.58
CA PHE A 38 15.22 1.96 -17.21
C PHE A 38 14.41 3.23 -16.93
N ASP A 39 14.94 4.38 -17.35
CA ASP A 39 14.25 5.66 -17.20
C ASP A 39 12.92 5.66 -18.00
N GLU A 40 12.91 5.10 -19.21
CA GLU A 40 11.69 4.96 -20.00
C GLU A 40 10.63 4.06 -19.32
N MET A 41 11.05 2.95 -18.70
CA MET A 41 10.16 2.08 -17.93
C MET A 41 9.58 2.80 -16.71
N VAL A 42 10.42 3.53 -15.95
CA VAL A 42 9.96 4.33 -14.80
C VAL A 42 8.95 5.39 -15.26
N LEU A 43 9.20 6.07 -16.37
CA LEU A 43 8.30 7.06 -16.96
C LEU A 43 6.95 6.47 -17.37
N ARG A 44 6.94 5.27 -17.97
CA ARG A 44 5.70 4.55 -18.31
C ARG A 44 4.89 4.16 -17.07
N ALA A 45 5.56 3.90 -15.94
CA ALA A 45 4.92 3.47 -14.70
C ALA A 45 4.22 4.61 -13.93
N THR A 46 4.60 5.87 -14.17
CA THR A 46 4.05 7.06 -13.50
C THR A 46 3.09 7.86 -14.38
N LYS A 47 2.31 8.76 -13.77
CA LYS A 47 1.50 9.77 -14.49
C LYS A 47 2.29 11.04 -14.80
N ASN A 48 3.42 11.26 -14.13
CA ASN A 48 4.22 12.47 -14.24
C ASN A 48 5.32 12.28 -15.31
N PRO A 49 5.43 13.18 -16.31
CA PRO A 49 6.44 13.10 -17.37
C PRO A 49 7.89 13.20 -16.88
N GLU A 50 8.11 13.58 -15.62
CA GLU A 50 9.45 13.66 -15.01
C GLU A 50 9.75 12.51 -14.03
N GLY A 51 8.92 11.46 -13.97
CA GLY A 51 9.12 10.32 -13.07
C GLY A 51 8.43 10.48 -11.71
N TYR A 52 8.91 9.75 -10.70
CA TYR A 52 8.45 9.91 -9.32
C TYR A 52 9.11 11.15 -8.70
N LYS A 53 8.34 12.24 -8.53
CA LYS A 53 8.82 13.52 -7.94
C LYS A 53 7.98 14.03 -6.76
N ASP A 54 7.13 13.19 -6.20
CA ASP A 54 6.31 13.58 -5.06
C ASP A 54 7.11 13.64 -3.74
N LYS A 55 6.60 14.39 -2.76
CA LYS A 55 7.18 14.55 -1.42
C LYS A 55 6.47 13.68 -0.38
N THR A 56 6.22 12.42 -0.73
CA THR A 56 5.58 11.45 0.18
C THR A 56 6.60 10.72 1.06
N MET A 57 6.14 9.88 1.97
CA MET A 57 6.99 9.14 2.90
C MET A 57 7.74 7.99 2.22
N ILE A 58 7.11 7.29 1.29
CA ILE A 58 7.79 6.29 0.48
C ILE A 58 8.77 6.99 -0.47
N SER A 59 10.04 6.59 -0.39
CA SER A 59 11.09 7.14 -1.24
C SER A 59 10.84 6.86 -2.72
N ASN A 60 11.20 7.80 -3.60
CA ASN A 60 11.10 7.62 -5.04
C ASN A 60 11.89 6.38 -5.51
N ALA A 61 13.04 6.11 -4.89
CA ALA A 61 13.83 4.90 -5.14
C ALA A 61 13.05 3.60 -4.89
N PHE A 62 12.17 3.56 -3.88
CA PHE A 62 11.31 2.40 -3.62
C PHE A 62 10.17 2.28 -4.64
N LYS A 63 9.63 3.40 -5.13
CA LYS A 63 8.58 3.38 -6.16
C LYS A 63 9.13 2.91 -7.50
N GLU A 64 10.31 3.38 -7.86
CA GLU A 64 11.07 2.90 -9.03
C GLU A 64 11.38 1.41 -8.90
N TRP A 65 11.80 0.97 -7.70
CA TRP A 65 12.00 -0.45 -7.41
C TRP A 65 10.76 -1.28 -7.71
N TRP A 66 9.65 -0.87 -7.09
CA TRP A 66 8.41 -1.62 -7.19
C TRP A 66 7.92 -1.67 -8.63
N ALA A 67 8.05 -0.55 -9.36
CA ALA A 67 7.74 -0.49 -10.78
C ALA A 67 8.56 -1.49 -11.60
N PHE A 68 9.87 -1.58 -11.34
CA PHE A 68 10.75 -2.53 -12.00
C PHE A 68 10.40 -3.98 -11.69
N VAL A 69 10.17 -4.33 -10.42
CA VAL A 69 9.85 -5.70 -10.00
C VAL A 69 8.55 -6.19 -10.62
N ILE A 70 7.56 -5.30 -10.72
CA ILE A 70 6.22 -5.68 -11.17
C ILE A 70 6.05 -5.60 -12.69
N SER A 71 6.98 -4.97 -13.42
CA SER A 71 6.90 -4.76 -14.87
C SER A 71 6.74 -6.04 -15.69
N PRO A 72 7.36 -7.20 -15.37
CA PRO A 72 7.15 -8.42 -16.16
C PRO A 72 5.71 -8.95 -16.02
N ILE A 73 5.13 -8.79 -14.83
CA ILE A 73 3.74 -9.18 -14.54
C ILE A 73 2.81 -8.22 -15.28
N GLU A 74 3.08 -6.92 -15.24
CA GLU A 74 2.36 -5.88 -15.97
C GLU A 74 2.33 -6.19 -17.48
N GLU A 75 3.49 -6.46 -18.09
CA GLU A 75 3.58 -6.82 -19.51
C GLU A 75 2.80 -8.10 -19.86
N SER A 76 2.86 -9.11 -19.00
CA SER A 76 2.11 -10.36 -19.18
C SER A 76 0.59 -10.12 -19.12
N LEU A 77 0.13 -9.26 -18.20
CA LEU A 77 -1.28 -8.89 -18.07
C LEU A 77 -1.76 -8.10 -19.28
N VAL A 78 -0.97 -7.13 -19.77
CA VAL A 78 -1.25 -6.37 -21.00
C VAL A 78 -1.43 -7.31 -22.20
N ARG A 79 -0.56 -8.32 -22.34
CA ARG A 79 -0.64 -9.32 -23.43
C ARG A 79 -1.88 -10.20 -23.32
N SER A 80 -2.36 -10.46 -22.11
CA SER A 80 -3.47 -11.38 -21.84
C SER A 80 -4.86 -10.81 -22.19
N LYS A 81 -4.96 -9.52 -22.56
CA LYS A 81 -6.23 -8.84 -22.93
C LYS A 81 -7.38 -9.02 -21.92
N ILE A 82 -7.05 -9.26 -20.65
CA ILE A 82 -8.03 -9.37 -19.57
C ILE A 82 -8.72 -8.01 -19.42
N LYS A 83 -10.04 -7.99 -19.23
CA LYS A 83 -10.79 -6.76 -19.02
C LYS A 83 -10.41 -6.14 -17.66
N PRO A 84 -9.99 -4.86 -17.60
CA PRO A 84 -9.57 -4.18 -16.37
C PRO A 84 -10.59 -4.31 -15.23
N ASN A 85 -11.89 -4.19 -15.53
CA ASN A 85 -12.95 -4.29 -14.52
C ASN A 85 -13.01 -5.63 -13.76
N PHE A 86 -12.43 -6.71 -14.28
CA PHE A 86 -12.32 -7.98 -13.53
C PHE A 86 -11.12 -7.95 -12.56
N LEU A 87 -10.08 -7.20 -12.87
CA LEU A 87 -8.94 -7.01 -11.98
C LEU A 87 -9.32 -6.16 -10.77
N THR A 88 -10.21 -5.18 -10.92
CA THR A 88 -10.66 -4.30 -9.82
C THR A 88 -11.43 -5.04 -8.70
N SER A 89 -12.06 -6.19 -8.97
CA SER A 89 -12.78 -6.97 -7.94
C SER A 89 -11.87 -7.86 -7.10
N ILE A 90 -10.68 -8.22 -7.61
CA ILE A 90 -9.74 -9.09 -6.92
C ILE A 90 -9.18 -8.44 -5.63
N PRO A 91 -8.68 -7.18 -5.64
CA PRO A 91 -8.23 -6.49 -4.44
C PRO A 91 -9.31 -6.44 -3.35
N LEU A 92 -10.58 -6.27 -3.73
CA LEU A 92 -11.68 -6.27 -2.78
C LEU A 92 -11.84 -7.63 -2.10
N ILE A 93 -11.80 -8.74 -2.84
CA ILE A 93 -11.88 -10.09 -2.26
C ILE A 93 -10.68 -10.34 -1.34
N VAL A 94 -9.47 -9.95 -1.77
CA VAL A 94 -8.25 -10.05 -0.97
C VAL A 94 -8.37 -9.21 0.30
N SER A 95 -9.05 -8.06 0.27
CA SER A 95 -9.28 -7.22 1.46
C SER A 95 -10.11 -7.93 2.53
N PHE A 96 -11.16 -8.65 2.15
CA PHE A 96 -11.98 -9.44 3.08
C PHE A 96 -11.18 -10.60 3.69
N LEU A 97 -10.39 -11.30 2.87
CA LEU A 97 -9.50 -12.35 3.37
C LEU A 97 -8.47 -11.77 4.35
N THR A 98 -7.89 -10.62 4.03
CA THR A 98 -6.92 -9.93 4.88
C THR A 98 -7.55 -9.52 6.21
N ALA A 99 -8.76 -8.95 6.17
CA ALA A 99 -9.50 -8.57 7.37
C ALA A 99 -9.78 -9.78 8.27
N TYR A 100 -10.20 -10.91 7.66
CA TYR A 100 -10.39 -12.16 8.39
C TYR A 100 -9.09 -12.66 9.03
N MET A 101 -7.96 -12.59 8.32
CA MET A 101 -6.66 -13.01 8.86
C MET A 101 -6.21 -12.11 10.02
N TYR A 102 -6.36 -10.78 9.92
CA TYR A 102 -6.10 -9.87 11.04
C TYR A 102 -6.98 -10.20 12.24
N ALA A 103 -8.30 -10.34 12.03
CA ALA A 103 -9.25 -10.60 13.11
C ALA A 103 -8.96 -11.90 13.90
N ASN A 104 -8.32 -12.89 13.27
CA ASN A 104 -7.93 -14.16 13.91
C ASN A 104 -6.47 -14.15 14.42
N GLY A 105 -5.77 -13.01 14.37
CA GLY A 105 -4.39 -12.88 14.86
C GLY A 105 -3.31 -13.43 13.93
N PHE A 106 -3.65 -13.77 12.68
CA PHE A 106 -2.65 -14.16 11.67
C PHE A 106 -1.95 -12.92 11.07
N ILE A 107 -1.29 -12.13 11.93
CA ILE A 107 -0.78 -10.80 11.61
C ILE A 107 0.15 -10.80 10.39
N ILE A 108 1.09 -11.74 10.31
CA ILE A 108 2.05 -11.78 9.20
C ILE A 108 1.37 -12.09 7.87
N ILE A 109 0.50 -13.10 7.87
CA ILE A 109 -0.23 -13.49 6.66
C ILE A 109 -1.11 -12.33 6.19
N ALA A 110 -1.82 -11.70 7.12
CA ALA A 110 -2.64 -10.52 6.83
C ALA A 110 -1.79 -9.37 6.26
N SER A 111 -0.62 -9.08 6.84
CA SER A 111 0.28 -8.05 6.34
C SER A 111 0.84 -8.34 4.94
N VAL A 112 1.19 -9.60 4.64
CA VAL A 112 1.60 -10.00 3.28
C VAL A 112 0.44 -9.86 2.30
N LEU A 113 -0.78 -10.20 2.70
CA LEU A 113 -1.98 -10.05 1.88
C LEU A 113 -2.31 -8.57 1.61
N VAL A 114 -2.15 -7.68 2.58
CA VAL A 114 -2.32 -6.22 2.39
C VAL A 114 -1.34 -5.69 1.34
N LEU A 115 -0.05 -6.03 1.47
CA LEU A 115 0.98 -5.54 0.54
C LEU A 115 0.77 -6.08 -0.87
N SER A 116 0.47 -7.37 -1.00
CA SER A 116 0.21 -8.01 -2.30
C SER A 116 -1.09 -7.52 -2.93
N GLY A 117 -2.18 -7.44 -2.17
CA GLY A 117 -3.48 -6.94 -2.63
C GLY A 117 -3.41 -5.53 -3.19
N SER A 118 -2.77 -4.60 -2.46
CA SER A 118 -2.57 -3.22 -2.94
C SER A 118 -1.61 -3.12 -4.13
N SER A 119 -0.78 -4.13 -4.37
CA SER A 119 0.08 -4.14 -5.55
C SER A 119 -0.68 -4.49 -6.83
N PHE A 120 -1.66 -5.39 -6.74
CA PHE A 120 -2.55 -5.71 -7.86
C PHE A 120 -3.40 -4.51 -8.29
N ASP A 121 -3.77 -3.66 -7.34
CA ASP A 121 -4.48 -2.40 -7.59
C ASP A 121 -3.65 -1.42 -8.45
N ILE A 122 -2.36 -1.27 -8.11
CA ILE A 122 -1.42 -0.46 -8.91
C ILE A 122 -1.30 -1.02 -10.34
N LEU A 123 -1.31 -2.35 -10.50
CA LEU A 123 -1.26 -3.00 -11.81
C LEU A 123 -2.51 -2.72 -12.65
N ASP A 124 -3.71 -2.79 -12.08
CA ASP A 124 -4.95 -2.53 -12.84
C ASP A 124 -4.94 -1.13 -13.46
N GLY A 125 -4.65 -0.12 -12.64
CA GLY A 125 -4.55 1.26 -13.11
C GLY A 125 -3.47 1.48 -14.17
N ARG A 126 -2.37 0.72 -14.13
CA ARG A 126 -1.29 0.80 -15.13
C ARG A 126 -1.66 0.09 -16.43
N VAL A 127 -2.18 -1.13 -16.36
CA VAL A 127 -2.65 -1.92 -17.52
C VAL A 127 -3.73 -1.14 -18.27
N ALA A 128 -4.67 -0.50 -17.57
CA ALA A 128 -5.71 0.33 -18.18
C ALA A 128 -5.13 1.53 -18.96
N ARG A 129 -4.04 2.15 -18.47
CA ARG A 129 -3.35 3.25 -19.18
C ARG A 129 -2.64 2.75 -20.42
N ILE A 130 -1.85 1.68 -20.32
CA ILE A 130 -1.09 1.13 -21.44
C ILE A 130 -2.02 0.63 -22.55
N THR A 131 -3.15 0.03 -22.18
CA THR A 131 -4.13 -0.50 -23.14
C THR A 131 -5.11 0.55 -23.67
N ASN A 132 -4.97 1.82 -23.26
CA ASN A 132 -5.91 2.91 -23.60
C ASN A 132 -7.38 2.61 -23.24
N GLN A 133 -7.61 1.87 -22.16
CA GLN A 133 -8.95 1.52 -21.66
C GLN A 133 -9.39 2.36 -20.45
N VAL A 134 -8.78 3.53 -20.27
CA VAL A 134 -9.11 4.46 -19.18
C VAL A 134 -10.54 4.98 -19.38
N SER A 135 -11.38 4.92 -18.35
CA SER A 135 -12.74 5.43 -18.38
C SER A 135 -13.14 6.09 -17.06
N ASN A 136 -14.00 7.11 -17.12
CA ASN A 136 -14.50 7.81 -15.91
C ASN A 136 -15.25 6.86 -14.97
N LYS A 137 -16.03 5.92 -15.52
CA LYS A 137 -16.74 4.91 -14.74
C LYS A 137 -15.77 3.95 -14.03
N GLY A 138 -14.71 3.52 -14.72
CA GLY A 138 -13.66 2.69 -14.14
C GLY A 138 -12.92 3.42 -13.02
N ALA A 139 -12.50 4.66 -13.26
CA ALA A 139 -11.83 5.49 -12.26
C ALA A 139 -12.71 5.73 -11.01
N PHE A 140 -14.01 5.96 -11.18
CA PHE A 140 -14.95 6.05 -10.07
C PHE A 140 -15.03 4.75 -9.28
N LEU A 141 -15.18 3.61 -9.96
CA LEU A 141 -15.29 2.29 -9.32
C LEU A 141 -14.01 1.93 -8.55
N ASP A 142 -12.86 2.05 -9.21
CA ASP A 142 -11.50 1.87 -8.66
C ASP A 142 -11.33 2.70 -7.37
N SER A 143 -11.57 4.00 -7.48
CA SER A 143 -11.49 4.89 -6.34
C SER A 143 -12.46 4.50 -5.21
N SER A 144 -13.69 4.06 -5.51
CA SER A 144 -14.65 3.70 -4.47
C SER A 144 -14.28 2.38 -3.77
N LEU A 145 -13.88 1.37 -4.55
CA LEU A 145 -13.50 0.06 -4.04
C LEU A 145 -12.21 0.11 -3.23
N ASP A 146 -11.30 1.03 -3.56
CA ASP A 146 -10.10 1.32 -2.77
C ASP A 146 -10.41 1.71 -1.34
N ARG A 147 -11.38 2.62 -1.14
CA ARG A 147 -11.77 3.08 0.20
C ARG A 147 -12.47 1.95 0.96
N LEU A 148 -13.34 1.20 0.29
CA LEU A 148 -13.99 0.04 0.90
C LEU A 148 -12.98 -1.01 1.34
N SER A 149 -12.00 -1.33 0.50
CA SER A 149 -10.94 -2.31 0.82
C SER A 149 -10.12 -1.85 2.03
N GLU A 150 -9.75 -0.56 2.09
CA GLU A 150 -9.03 0.01 3.22
C GLU A 150 -9.85 -0.07 4.52
N ILE A 151 -11.16 0.23 4.47
CA ILE A 151 -12.08 0.10 5.62
C ILE A 151 -12.14 -1.36 6.07
N VAL A 152 -12.35 -2.29 5.16
CA VAL A 152 -12.51 -3.73 5.46
C VAL A 152 -11.25 -4.26 6.15
N ILE A 153 -10.07 -3.99 5.60
CA ILE A 153 -8.77 -4.39 6.17
C ILE A 153 -8.60 -3.84 7.58
N MET A 154 -8.79 -2.53 7.75
CA MET A 154 -8.61 -1.87 9.05
C MET A 154 -9.68 -2.29 10.06
N PHE A 155 -10.87 -2.67 9.61
CA PHE A 155 -11.92 -3.23 10.47
C PHE A 155 -11.52 -4.61 11.00
N GLY A 156 -10.90 -5.47 10.19
CA GLY A 156 -10.31 -6.73 10.68
C GLY A 156 -9.28 -6.50 11.78
N LEU A 157 -8.45 -5.46 11.62
CA LEU A 157 -7.50 -5.04 12.65
C LEU A 157 -8.17 -4.43 13.89
N PHE A 158 -9.29 -3.72 13.73
CA PHE A 158 -10.10 -3.24 14.84
C PHE A 158 -10.62 -4.42 15.68
N VAL A 159 -11.13 -5.46 15.01
CA VAL A 159 -11.62 -6.68 15.67
C VAL A 159 -10.49 -7.38 16.42
N TYR A 160 -9.29 -7.45 15.82
CA TYR A 160 -8.11 -8.01 16.48
C TYR A 160 -7.80 -7.36 17.83
N PHE A 161 -7.80 -6.03 17.87
CA PHE A 161 -7.51 -5.29 19.10
C PHE A 161 -8.72 -5.15 20.05
N PHE A 162 -9.92 -5.60 19.68
CA PHE A 162 -11.09 -5.51 20.57
C PHE A 162 -11.03 -6.62 21.64
N PRO A 163 -11.28 -6.33 22.94
CA PRO A 163 -11.83 -5.09 23.52
C PRO A 163 -10.78 -4.12 24.09
N SER A 164 -9.49 -4.26 23.76
CA SER A 164 -8.46 -3.30 24.19
C SER A 164 -8.80 -1.88 23.72
N TYR A 165 -8.47 -0.87 24.52
CA TYR A 165 -8.68 0.54 24.16
C TYR A 165 -7.96 0.93 22.86
N PHE A 166 -6.93 0.17 22.45
CA PHE A 166 -6.25 0.41 21.18
C PHE A 166 -7.16 0.25 19.96
N CYS A 167 -8.28 -0.49 20.05
CA CYS A 167 -9.26 -0.56 18.96
C CYS A 167 -9.80 0.83 18.58
N PHE A 168 -9.92 1.77 19.54
CA PHE A 168 -10.30 3.15 19.25
C PHE A 168 -9.24 3.92 18.46
N VAL A 169 -7.96 3.61 18.64
CA VAL A 169 -6.86 4.18 17.83
C VAL A 169 -6.97 3.68 16.39
N VAL A 170 -7.24 2.39 16.20
CA VAL A 170 -7.50 1.81 14.86
C VAL A 170 -8.72 2.48 14.22
N PHE A 171 -9.81 2.65 14.96
CA PHE A 171 -11.01 3.34 14.48
C PHE A 171 -10.72 4.78 14.04
N LEU A 172 -9.98 5.56 14.84
CA LEU A 172 -9.57 6.90 14.46
C LEU A 172 -8.67 6.89 13.21
N ALA A 173 -7.78 5.90 13.08
CA ALA A 173 -6.94 5.76 11.89
C ALA A 173 -7.80 5.55 10.62
N ILE A 174 -8.88 4.77 10.70
CA ILE A 174 -9.88 4.63 9.62
C ILE A 174 -10.50 5.98 9.29
N CYS A 175 -11.02 6.70 10.29
CA CYS A 175 -11.68 7.98 10.09
C CYS A 175 -10.77 8.99 9.37
N PHE A 176 -9.54 9.17 9.85
CA PHE A 176 -8.62 10.13 9.25
C PHE A 176 -8.07 9.67 7.90
N SER A 177 -7.87 8.38 7.68
CA SER A 177 -7.52 7.86 6.35
C SER A 177 -8.59 8.20 5.29
N LEU A 178 -9.86 7.98 5.63
CA LEU A 178 -10.99 8.33 4.76
C LEU A 178 -11.10 9.84 4.56
N THR A 179 -10.84 10.62 5.61
CA THR A 179 -10.89 12.09 5.55
C THR A 179 -9.82 12.63 4.60
N VAL A 180 -8.58 12.10 4.62
CA VAL A 180 -7.53 12.47 3.65
C VAL A 180 -8.04 12.29 2.22
N SER A 181 -8.68 11.14 1.95
CA SER A 181 -9.19 10.80 0.61
C SER A 181 -10.38 11.66 0.20
N TYR A 182 -11.26 11.99 1.14
CA TYR A 182 -12.42 12.84 0.93
C TYR A 182 -12.04 14.29 0.67
N VAL A 183 -11.18 14.89 1.51
CA VAL A 183 -10.73 16.28 1.35
C VAL A 183 -10.08 16.46 -0.02
N LYS A 184 -9.24 15.51 -0.45
CA LYS A 184 -8.67 15.50 -1.79
C LYS A 184 -9.76 15.53 -2.87
N ALA A 185 -10.69 14.58 -2.84
CA ALA A 185 -11.75 14.49 -3.84
C ALA A 185 -12.67 15.72 -3.86
N ALA A 186 -13.00 16.27 -2.69
CA ALA A 186 -13.86 17.45 -2.56
C ALA A 186 -13.21 18.70 -3.17
N ALA A 187 -11.92 18.89 -2.93
CA ALA A 187 -11.18 20.01 -3.49
C ALA A 187 -10.87 19.83 -4.99
N ASP A 188 -10.56 18.61 -5.44
CA ASP A 188 -10.42 18.29 -6.88
C ASP A 188 -11.73 18.62 -7.64
N ASN A 189 -12.91 18.31 -7.04
CA ASN A 189 -14.22 18.66 -7.62
C ASN A 189 -14.47 20.18 -7.71
N LEU A 190 -13.82 20.96 -6.85
CA LEU A 190 -13.91 22.43 -6.83
C LEU A 190 -12.74 23.09 -7.59
N ASN A 191 -11.86 22.30 -8.21
CA ASN A 191 -10.62 22.75 -8.87
C ASN A 191 -9.68 23.55 -7.92
N LEU A 192 -9.69 23.21 -6.63
CA LEU A 192 -8.78 23.78 -5.63
C LEU A 192 -7.47 22.98 -5.56
N ASP A 193 -6.38 23.63 -5.18
CA ASP A 193 -5.10 22.95 -5.03
C ASP A 193 -5.13 22.00 -3.81
N THR A 194 -4.71 20.76 -4.03
CA THR A 194 -4.50 19.74 -3.00
C THR A 194 -3.23 18.94 -3.18
N ASP A 195 -2.23 19.45 -3.92
CA ASP A 195 -1.01 18.68 -4.19
C ASP A 195 -0.02 18.67 -3.01
N THR A 196 -0.56 18.41 -1.83
CA THR A 196 0.15 18.29 -0.56
C THR A 196 -0.48 17.21 0.30
N GLY A 197 0.26 16.77 1.32
CA GLY A 197 -0.11 15.68 2.19
C GLY A 197 1.04 14.69 2.26
N ILE A 198 1.70 14.71 3.41
CA ILE A 198 2.90 13.90 3.67
C ILE A 198 2.63 12.39 3.59
N MET A 199 1.41 11.96 3.86
CA MET A 199 1.03 10.55 3.86
C MET A 199 -0.16 10.30 2.92
N GLN A 200 0.08 9.47 1.92
CA GLN A 200 -0.88 9.00 0.95
C GLN A 200 -1.32 7.56 1.26
N ARG A 201 -2.27 7.05 0.48
CA ARG A 201 -2.79 5.68 0.63
C ARG A 201 -1.69 4.62 0.55
N ALA A 202 -0.81 4.74 -0.44
CA ALA A 202 0.30 3.80 -0.60
C ALA A 202 1.20 3.77 0.64
N ASP A 203 1.48 4.92 1.26
CA ASP A 203 2.26 5.00 2.50
C ASP A 203 1.57 4.23 3.62
N ARG A 204 0.25 4.39 3.81
CA ARG A 204 -0.50 3.69 4.87
C ARG A 204 -0.45 2.17 4.71
N VAL A 205 -0.65 1.68 3.48
CA VAL A 205 -0.55 0.26 3.14
C VAL A 205 0.84 -0.29 3.48
N VAL A 206 1.89 0.41 3.08
CA VAL A 206 3.28 -0.01 3.33
C VAL A 206 3.59 -0.01 4.83
N TYR A 207 3.18 1.02 5.57
CA TYR A 207 3.39 1.09 7.01
C TYR A 207 2.64 -0.02 7.75
N LEU A 208 1.39 -0.29 7.38
CA LEU A 208 0.60 -1.37 7.99
C LEU A 208 1.21 -2.75 7.70
N GLY A 209 1.57 -3.00 6.44
CA GLY A 209 2.17 -4.26 6.00
C GLY A 209 3.51 -4.53 6.69
N ILE A 210 4.45 -3.58 6.59
CA ILE A 210 5.77 -3.71 7.22
C ILE A 210 5.65 -3.80 8.75
N GLY A 211 4.83 -2.93 9.36
CA GLY A 211 4.61 -2.92 10.80
C GLY A 211 4.12 -4.27 11.31
N GLY A 212 3.13 -4.88 10.65
CA GLY A 212 2.63 -6.19 11.07
C GLY A 212 3.58 -7.34 10.77
N ILE A 213 4.36 -7.30 9.67
CA ILE A 213 5.41 -8.31 9.43
C ILE A 213 6.44 -8.27 10.56
N ILE A 214 6.96 -7.09 10.89
CA ILE A 214 7.95 -6.93 11.96
C ILE A 214 7.34 -7.38 13.30
N SER A 215 6.12 -6.95 13.61
CA SER A 215 5.42 -7.32 14.85
C SER A 215 5.31 -8.84 15.00
N GLY A 216 4.75 -9.53 13.98
CA GLY A 216 4.56 -10.96 14.06
C GLY A 216 5.87 -11.76 14.08
N ILE A 217 6.97 -11.23 13.54
CA ILE A 217 8.30 -11.85 13.69
C ILE A 217 8.78 -11.73 15.14
N LEU A 218 8.62 -10.56 15.75
CA LEU A 218 9.02 -10.35 17.14
C LEU A 218 8.22 -11.25 18.09
N ASP A 219 6.91 -11.34 17.89
CA ASP A 219 6.05 -12.22 18.69
C ASP A 219 6.43 -13.70 18.49
N TYR A 220 6.84 -14.12 17.28
CA TYR A 220 7.34 -15.47 17.04
C TYR A 220 8.62 -15.81 17.81
N TYR A 221 9.48 -14.82 18.06
CA TYR A 221 10.67 -14.97 18.88
C TYR A 221 10.43 -14.63 20.36
N GLU A 222 9.17 -14.45 20.78
CA GLU A 222 8.78 -14.06 22.14
C GLU A 222 9.42 -12.74 22.60
N ILE A 223 9.74 -11.87 21.64
CA ILE A 223 10.30 -10.54 21.89
C ILE A 223 9.14 -9.56 21.99
N HIS A 224 8.75 -9.22 23.23
CA HIS A 224 7.69 -8.24 23.48
C HIS A 224 8.29 -6.95 24.06
N PRO A 225 8.53 -5.91 23.23
CA PRO A 225 8.96 -4.61 23.72
C PRO A 225 8.01 -4.12 24.81
N PHE A 226 8.56 -3.71 25.96
CA PHE A 226 7.78 -3.23 27.11
C PHE A 226 6.78 -4.25 27.71
N GLY A 227 6.86 -5.53 27.32
CA GLY A 227 5.95 -6.58 27.80
C GLY A 227 4.52 -6.46 27.26
N ILE A 228 4.33 -5.73 26.15
CA ILE A 228 3.02 -5.57 25.50
C ILE A 228 3.09 -6.25 24.13
N ASP A 229 2.18 -7.18 23.89
CA ASP A 229 2.04 -7.88 22.62
C ASP A 229 1.73 -6.88 21.49
N ASP A 230 2.24 -7.14 20.29
CA ASP A 230 2.02 -6.31 19.11
C ASP A 230 2.43 -4.83 19.22
N THR A 231 3.31 -4.47 20.15
CA THR A 231 3.73 -3.08 20.37
C THR A 231 4.23 -2.40 19.09
N ILE A 232 4.93 -3.14 18.22
CA ILE A 232 5.40 -2.58 16.95
C ILE A 232 4.23 -2.30 16.00
N LEU A 233 3.27 -3.23 15.85
CA LEU A 233 2.09 -2.97 15.03
C LEU A 233 1.28 -1.77 15.58
N MET A 234 1.11 -1.68 16.91
CA MET A 234 0.47 -0.54 17.55
C MET A 234 1.19 0.78 17.26
N LEU A 235 2.52 0.80 17.29
CA LEU A 235 3.32 1.97 16.93
C LEU A 235 3.06 2.39 15.48
N PHE A 236 3.11 1.46 14.53
CA PHE A 236 2.87 1.75 13.11
C PHE A 236 1.44 2.26 12.84
N VAL A 237 0.43 1.67 13.48
CA VAL A 237 -0.96 2.16 13.38
C VAL A 237 -1.09 3.57 13.96
N SER A 238 -0.41 3.86 15.08
CA SER A 238 -0.41 5.20 15.68
C SER A 238 0.26 6.23 14.77
N ILE A 239 1.33 5.83 14.08
CA ILE A 239 2.01 6.65 13.07
C ILE A 239 1.07 6.91 11.89
N ILE A 240 0.36 5.89 11.39
CA ILE A 240 -0.66 6.03 10.33
C ILE A 240 -1.71 7.06 10.73
N LEU A 241 -2.25 6.96 11.94
CA LEU A 241 -3.23 7.91 12.47
C LEU A 241 -2.67 9.34 12.47
N LEU A 242 -1.52 9.54 13.11
CA LEU A 242 -0.92 10.87 13.28
C LEU A 242 -0.65 11.55 11.94
N PHE A 243 -0.05 10.83 11.00
CA PHE A 243 0.28 11.39 9.70
C PHE A 243 -0.92 11.55 8.78
N SER A 244 -1.97 10.72 8.92
CA SER A 244 -3.25 10.94 8.22
C SER A 244 -3.95 12.19 8.73
N LEU A 245 -3.92 12.46 10.04
CA LEU A 245 -4.43 13.69 10.63
C LEU A 245 -3.64 14.91 10.10
N ILE A 246 -2.31 14.87 10.15
CA ILE A 246 -1.47 15.97 9.64
C ILE A 246 -1.74 16.20 8.14
N SER A 247 -1.82 15.13 7.34
CA SER A 247 -2.10 15.24 5.90
C SER A 247 -3.47 15.84 5.62
N THR A 248 -4.48 15.52 6.45
CA THR A 248 -5.80 16.12 6.37
C THR A 248 -5.74 17.63 6.61
N ILE A 249 -5.08 18.05 7.69
CA ILE A 249 -4.94 19.47 8.04
C ILE A 249 -4.18 20.22 6.94
N GLN A 250 -3.08 19.67 6.44
CA GLN A 250 -2.30 20.26 5.36
C GLN A 250 -3.16 20.52 4.12
N ARG A 251 -3.93 19.52 3.68
CA ARG A 251 -4.82 19.64 2.51
C ARG A 251 -5.87 20.72 2.72
N ILE A 252 -6.56 20.71 3.87
CA ILE A 252 -7.59 21.72 4.18
C ILE A 252 -7.00 23.13 4.15
N LEU A 253 -5.87 23.35 4.84
CA LEU A 253 -5.25 24.68 4.93
C LEU A 253 -4.82 25.22 3.56
N LEU A 254 -4.37 24.34 2.66
CA LEU A 254 -3.97 24.76 1.31
C LEU A 254 -5.16 25.05 0.43
N SER A 255 -6.20 24.19 0.46
CA SER A 255 -7.42 24.44 -0.31
C SER A 255 -8.15 25.71 0.12
N THR A 256 -7.98 26.18 1.36
CA THR A 256 -8.54 27.47 1.83
C THR A 256 -7.70 28.70 1.48
N LYS A 257 -6.46 28.52 1.01
CA LYS A 257 -5.57 29.62 0.61
C LYS A 257 -5.66 29.94 -0.89
N SER A 258 -6.23 29.04 -1.68
CA SER A 258 -6.53 29.20 -3.11
C SER A 258 -7.82 30.00 -3.32
#